data_AF-A0A2H0IUG7-F1
#
_entry.id   AF-A0A2H0IUG7-F1
#
_cell.length_a   1.000
_cell.length_b   1.000
_cell.length_c   1.000
_cell.angle_alpha   90.00
_cell.angle_beta   90.00
_cell.angle_gamma   90.00
#
_symmetry.space_group_name_H-M   'P 1'
#
loop_
_entity.id
_entity.type
_entity.pdbx_description
1 polymer ?
#
loop_
_entity_poly.entity_id
_entity_poly.type
_entity_poly.pdbx_seq_one_letter_code
_entity_poly.pdbx_strand_id
1 'polypeptide(L)'
;MRKLNIVFLLLVSLACSDQKIDTTKAREGLKSQEIQVVSDADILEKAMEIGKRDLMIESISAGENGTFSIHLSQASKYNPNEVFFPFEQENQLEGKSKEVFDAYAYNHENDISSSPNVQFGEEKQFIIYTAPVVFDGSEVGVFLVQIPRKDIVLTFAD
;
A
#
# COMPACT_ATOMS: atom_id res chain seq x y z
N MET A 1 24.16 71.48 19.20
CA MET A 1 23.47 70.33 18.56
C MET A 1 24.33 69.08 18.82
N ARG A 2 24.26 68.51 20.03
CA ARG A 2 23.44 67.36 20.46
C ARG A 2 23.75 66.04 19.72
N LYS A 3 24.85 65.42 20.17
CA LYS A 3 25.02 63.99 20.50
C LYS A 3 24.04 63.03 19.81
N LEU A 4 24.45 62.47 18.67
CA LEU A 4 23.86 61.25 18.10
C LEU A 4 24.94 60.59 17.23
N ASN A 5 24.99 59.25 17.22
CA ASN A 5 25.79 58.39 16.32
C ASN A 5 27.12 57.77 16.82
N ILE A 6 27.22 57.30 18.07
CA ILE A 6 28.28 56.32 18.45
C ILE A 6 27.73 55.19 19.35
N VAL A 7 26.47 54.75 19.13
CA VAL A 7 25.88 53.66 19.94
C VAL A 7 25.49 52.44 19.09
N PHE A 8 25.45 52.55 17.76
CA PHE A 8 24.98 51.46 16.90
C PHE A 8 26.07 50.44 16.48
N LEU A 9 27.35 50.75 16.69
CA LEU A 9 28.46 49.88 16.25
C LEU A 9 28.93 48.86 17.30
N LEU A 10 28.36 48.90 18.51
CA LEU A 10 28.82 48.06 19.65
C LEU A 10 27.96 46.82 19.90
N LEU A 11 26.87 46.63 19.13
CA LEU A 11 25.93 45.50 19.29
C LEU A 11 26.20 44.32 18.34
N VAL A 12 27.15 44.43 17.42
CA VAL A 12 27.42 43.38 16.40
C VAL A 12 28.54 42.42 16.81
N SER A 13 29.30 42.70 17.88
CA SER A 13 30.45 41.88 18.29
C SER A 13 30.15 40.75 19.27
N LEU A 14 28.89 40.55 19.70
CA LEU A 14 28.51 39.48 20.66
C LEU A 14 27.84 38.26 20.02
N ALA A 15 27.74 38.19 18.69
CA ALA A 15 27.04 37.11 17.99
C ALA A 15 27.92 35.92 17.51
N CYS A 16 29.21 35.89 17.88
CA CYS A 16 30.06 34.71 17.67
C CYS A 16 30.18 33.93 18.99
N SER A 17 29.10 33.27 19.37
CA SER A 17 29.13 32.22 20.39
C SER A 17 29.75 30.98 19.76
N ASP A 18 30.89 30.53 20.30
CA ASP A 18 31.58 29.28 19.94
C ASP A 18 30.76 28.09 20.45
N GLN A 19 29.58 27.92 19.88
CA GLN A 19 28.63 26.89 20.27
C GLN A 19 29.07 25.60 19.56
N LYS A 20 29.82 24.76 20.28
CA LYS A 20 30.15 23.40 19.82
C LYS A 20 28.86 22.70 19.40
N ILE A 21 28.68 22.55 18.09
CA ILE A 21 27.55 21.86 17.50
C ILE A 21 27.62 20.41 18.00
N ASP A 22 26.59 19.97 18.70
CA ASP A 22 26.43 18.58 19.13
C ASP A 22 26.17 17.72 17.89
N THR A 23 27.26 17.24 17.30
CA THR A 23 27.24 16.42 16.08
C THR A 23 26.57 15.06 16.30
N THR A 24 26.36 14.65 17.55
CA THR A 24 25.68 13.39 17.90
C THR A 24 24.20 13.46 17.52
N LYS A 25 23.51 14.52 17.95
CA LYS A 25 22.09 14.74 17.61
C LYS A 25 21.87 14.97 16.12
N ALA A 26 22.80 15.68 15.47
CA ALA A 26 22.76 15.86 14.03
C ALA A 26 22.96 14.52 13.30
N ARG A 27 23.86 13.64 13.78
CA ARG A 27 24.09 12.32 13.21
C ARG A 27 22.93 11.35 13.45
N GLU A 28 22.28 11.42 14.60
CA GLU A 28 21.05 10.67 14.87
C GLU A 28 19.90 11.10 13.96
N GLY A 29 19.72 12.42 13.77
CA GLY A 29 18.76 12.97 12.80
C GLY A 29 19.06 12.56 11.35
N LEU A 30 20.34 12.46 10.98
CA LEU A 30 20.75 11.99 9.65
C LEU A 30 20.55 10.48 9.47
N LYS A 31 20.77 9.67 10.51
CA LYS A 31 20.47 8.23 10.48
C LYS A 31 18.97 7.96 10.33
N SER A 32 18.12 8.74 11.01
CA SER A 32 16.67 8.66 10.83
C SER A 32 16.17 9.17 9.46
N GLN A 33 17.07 9.71 8.63
CA GLN A 33 16.78 10.21 7.28
C GLN A 33 17.50 9.41 6.18
N GLU A 34 18.09 8.26 6.52
CA GLU A 34 18.74 7.41 5.55
C GLU A 34 17.69 6.85 4.58
N ILE A 35 17.82 7.20 3.29
CA ILE A 35 16.91 6.73 2.23
C ILE A 35 17.18 5.25 2.02
N GLN A 36 16.34 4.39 2.60
CA GLN A 36 16.42 2.96 2.40
C GLN A 36 15.95 2.62 0.98
N VAL A 37 16.83 2.01 0.20
CA VAL A 37 16.48 1.48 -1.12
C VAL A 37 15.86 0.10 -0.93
N VAL A 38 14.54 0.00 -1.13
CA VAL A 38 13.79 -1.26 -1.06
C VAL A 38 13.73 -1.87 -2.46
N SER A 39 14.04 -3.16 -2.60
CA SER A 39 14.02 -3.83 -3.91
C SER A 39 12.58 -4.05 -4.41
N ASP A 40 12.40 -4.15 -5.72
CA ASP A 40 11.10 -4.48 -6.31
C ASP A 40 10.59 -5.85 -5.83
N ALA A 41 11.48 -6.81 -5.57
CA ALA A 41 11.11 -8.13 -5.05
C ALA A 41 10.56 -8.03 -3.62
N ASP A 42 11.24 -7.29 -2.74
CA ASP A 42 10.80 -7.09 -1.36
C ASP A 42 9.45 -6.37 -1.31
N ILE A 43 9.21 -5.42 -2.22
CA ILE A 43 7.94 -4.71 -2.35
C ILE A 43 6.81 -5.69 -2.72
N LEU A 44 7.05 -6.57 -3.69
CA LEU A 44 6.05 -7.56 -4.11
C LEU A 44 5.78 -8.59 -3.02
N GLU A 45 6.82 -9.10 -2.36
CA GLU A 45 6.68 -10.01 -1.22
C GLU A 45 5.87 -9.36 -0.10
N LYS A 46 6.18 -8.10 0.23
CA LYS A 46 5.44 -7.37 1.26
C LYS A 46 3.99 -7.10 0.88
N ALA A 47 3.72 -6.80 -0.40
CA ALA A 47 2.36 -6.66 -0.90
C ALA A 47 1.57 -7.97 -0.78
N MET A 48 2.21 -9.11 -1.03
CA MET A 48 1.60 -10.44 -0.88
C MET A 48 1.22 -10.71 0.57
N GLU A 49 2.09 -10.36 1.52
CA GLU A 49 1.80 -10.45 2.96
C GLU A 49 0.61 -9.56 3.36
N ILE A 50 0.63 -8.30 2.92
CA ILE A 50 -0.43 -7.32 3.22
C ILE A 50 -1.77 -7.83 2.70
N GLY A 51 -1.84 -8.26 1.44
CA GLY A 51 -3.08 -8.75 0.84
C GLY A 51 -3.61 -10.00 1.54
N LYS A 52 -2.76 -10.98 1.86
CA LYS A 52 -3.17 -12.19 2.61
C LYS A 52 -3.71 -11.86 3.99
N ARG A 53 -3.09 -10.91 4.69
CA ARG A 53 -3.50 -10.48 6.03
C ARG A 53 -4.82 -9.71 5.98
N ASP A 54 -4.93 -8.74 5.07
CA ASP A 54 -6.04 -7.80 5.02
C ASP A 54 -7.30 -8.37 4.33
N LEU A 55 -7.17 -9.37 3.45
CA LEU A 55 -8.31 -9.97 2.75
C LEU A 55 -8.68 -11.35 3.30
N MET A 56 -8.29 -11.64 4.54
CA MET A 56 -8.71 -12.85 5.22
C MET A 56 -10.24 -12.84 5.43
N ILE A 57 -10.93 -13.80 4.84
CA ILE A 57 -12.39 -13.97 4.96
C ILE A 57 -12.72 -14.56 6.33
N GLU A 58 -13.59 -13.90 7.09
CA GLU A 58 -14.21 -14.44 8.30
C GLU A 58 -15.45 -15.27 7.96
N SER A 59 -16.29 -14.78 7.05
CA SER A 59 -17.46 -15.53 6.56
C SER A 59 -17.86 -15.10 5.15
N ILE A 60 -18.51 -16.01 4.44
CA ILE A 60 -19.07 -15.78 3.12
C ILE A 60 -20.41 -16.50 3.02
N SER A 61 -21.40 -15.85 2.41
CA SER A 61 -22.72 -16.43 2.16
C SER A 61 -23.25 -16.00 0.79
N ALA A 62 -23.94 -16.91 0.11
CA ALA A 62 -24.67 -16.61 -1.12
C ALA A 62 -26.08 -16.07 -0.81
N GLY A 63 -26.48 -15.01 -1.51
CA GLY A 63 -27.84 -14.48 -1.54
C GLY A 63 -28.67 -15.07 -2.68
N GLU A 64 -29.98 -14.78 -2.68
CA GLU A 64 -30.96 -15.39 -3.61
C GLU A 64 -30.72 -15.05 -5.10
N ASN A 65 -29.96 -13.99 -5.40
CA ASN A 65 -29.71 -13.50 -6.76
C ASN A 65 -28.27 -13.74 -7.25
N GLY A 66 -27.55 -14.72 -6.69
CA GLY A 66 -26.14 -14.95 -7.04
C GLY A 66 -25.21 -13.85 -6.53
N THR A 67 -25.66 -13.06 -5.57
CA THR A 67 -24.81 -12.10 -4.84
C THR A 67 -24.10 -12.81 -3.71
N PHE A 68 -22.88 -12.36 -3.38
CA PHE A 68 -22.14 -12.87 -2.23
C PHE A 68 -22.02 -11.77 -1.18
N SER A 69 -22.33 -12.11 0.06
CA SER A 69 -22.01 -11.28 1.22
C SER A 69 -20.73 -11.83 1.83
N ILE A 70 -19.68 -11.02 1.82
CA ILE A 70 -18.36 -11.37 2.35
C ILE A 70 -18.11 -10.51 3.58
N HIS A 71 -17.72 -11.15 4.67
CA HIS A 71 -17.19 -10.49 5.86
C HIS A 71 -15.69 -10.78 5.93
N LEU A 72 -14.89 -9.71 5.84
CA LEU A 72 -13.44 -9.78 6.06
C LEU A 72 -13.12 -9.67 7.54
N SER A 73 -11.89 -10.03 7.90
CA SER A 73 -11.42 -9.91 9.27
C SER A 73 -11.52 -8.48 9.82
N GLN A 74 -11.73 -8.33 11.14
CA GLN A 74 -11.75 -7.01 11.78
C GLN A 74 -10.46 -6.19 11.59
N ALA A 75 -9.35 -6.86 11.27
CA ALA A 75 -8.08 -6.21 10.95
C ALA A 75 -8.04 -5.65 9.51
N SER A 76 -9.01 -6.01 8.66
CA SER A 76 -9.09 -5.54 7.29
C SER A 76 -9.46 -4.06 7.24
N LYS A 77 -8.73 -3.32 6.41
CA LYS A 77 -9.06 -1.95 6.04
C LYS A 77 -9.90 -1.84 4.78
N TYR A 78 -10.24 -2.96 4.14
CA TYR A 78 -10.92 -2.98 2.85
C TYR A 78 -12.41 -3.20 3.01
N ASN A 79 -13.19 -2.51 2.20
CA ASN A 79 -14.60 -2.80 2.03
C ASN A 79 -14.74 -3.99 1.05
N PRO A 80 -15.27 -5.15 1.46
CA PRO A 80 -15.40 -6.31 0.59
C PRO A 80 -16.17 -6.01 -0.70
N ASN A 81 -17.16 -5.11 -0.67
CA ASN A 81 -17.94 -4.73 -1.85
C ASN A 81 -17.16 -3.92 -2.89
N GLU A 82 -16.01 -3.35 -2.51
CA GLU A 82 -15.15 -2.56 -3.42
C GLU A 82 -13.99 -3.36 -3.98
N VAL A 83 -13.64 -4.48 -3.33
CA VAL A 83 -12.45 -5.26 -3.66
C VAL A 83 -12.79 -6.67 -4.13
N PHE A 84 -14.01 -7.14 -3.94
CA PHE A 84 -14.48 -8.42 -4.47
C PHE A 84 -15.18 -8.22 -5.83
N PHE A 85 -14.73 -8.98 -6.82
CA PHE A 85 -15.28 -8.99 -8.17
C PHE A 85 -15.76 -10.42 -8.49
N PRO A 86 -17.09 -10.66 -8.47
CA PRO A 86 -17.66 -11.93 -8.91
C PRO A 86 -17.39 -12.17 -10.40
N PHE A 87 -17.19 -13.43 -10.81
CA PHE A 87 -17.01 -13.76 -12.24
C PHE A 87 -18.28 -13.54 -13.06
N GLU A 88 -19.44 -13.83 -12.48
CA GLU A 88 -20.74 -13.77 -13.13
C GLU A 88 -21.39 -12.37 -13.14
N GLN A 89 -20.63 -11.32 -12.76
CA GLN A 89 -21.14 -9.96 -12.69
C GLN A 89 -20.24 -8.99 -13.46
N GLU A 90 -20.87 -8.05 -14.16
CA GLU A 90 -20.15 -6.97 -14.81
C GLU A 90 -19.44 -6.10 -13.77
N ASN A 91 -18.24 -5.65 -14.13
CA ASN A 91 -17.44 -4.75 -13.32
C ASN A 91 -16.86 -3.61 -14.18
N GLN A 92 -16.35 -2.59 -13.51
CA GLN A 92 -15.77 -1.40 -14.14
C GLN A 92 -14.24 -1.42 -14.09
N LEU A 93 -13.63 -2.62 -14.02
CA LEU A 93 -12.18 -2.73 -14.04
C LEU A 93 -11.66 -2.34 -15.40
N GLU A 94 -10.55 -1.61 -15.40
CA GLU A 94 -9.87 -1.15 -16.61
C GLU A 94 -8.37 -1.47 -16.55
N GLY A 95 -7.72 -1.38 -17.71
CA GLY A 95 -6.27 -1.53 -17.83
C GLY A 95 -5.73 -2.81 -17.20
N LYS A 96 -4.61 -2.69 -16.48
CA LYS A 96 -3.95 -3.86 -15.88
C LYS A 96 -4.82 -4.64 -14.90
N SER A 97 -5.75 -4.00 -14.19
CA SER A 97 -6.67 -4.70 -13.28
C SER A 97 -7.65 -5.58 -14.03
N LYS A 98 -8.17 -5.09 -15.17
CA LYS A 98 -9.06 -5.87 -16.05
C LYS A 98 -8.35 -7.08 -16.63
N GLU A 99 -7.12 -6.91 -17.12
CA GLU A 99 -6.32 -8.02 -17.65
C GLU A 99 -6.13 -9.14 -16.62
N VAL A 100 -5.87 -8.79 -15.35
CA VAL A 100 -5.71 -9.78 -14.28
C VAL A 100 -7.03 -10.45 -13.97
N PHE A 101 -8.11 -9.68 -13.83
CA PHE A 101 -9.43 -10.24 -13.60
C PHE A 101 -9.80 -11.25 -14.70
N ASP A 102 -9.58 -10.90 -15.96
CA ASP A 102 -9.87 -11.77 -17.12
C ASP A 102 -9.06 -13.05 -17.09
N ALA A 103 -7.83 -13.03 -16.61
CA ALA A 103 -7.02 -14.24 -16.45
C ALA A 103 -7.61 -15.18 -15.40
N TYR A 104 -8.13 -14.64 -14.29
CA TYR A 104 -8.81 -15.44 -13.26
C TYR A 104 -10.16 -15.96 -13.74
N ALA A 105 -10.94 -15.13 -14.44
CA ALA A 105 -12.20 -15.56 -15.05
C ALA A 105 -11.98 -16.66 -16.09
N TYR A 106 -10.98 -16.52 -16.94
CA TYR A 106 -10.58 -17.56 -17.90
C TYR A 106 -10.19 -18.86 -17.18
N ASN A 107 -9.42 -18.79 -16.10
CA ASN A 107 -9.07 -19.97 -15.31
C ASN A 107 -10.32 -20.65 -14.75
N HIS A 108 -11.26 -19.88 -14.21
CA HIS A 108 -12.54 -20.38 -13.72
C HIS A 108 -13.35 -21.09 -14.82
N GLU A 109 -13.48 -20.49 -15.99
CA GLU A 109 -14.20 -21.06 -17.15
C GLU A 109 -13.58 -22.38 -17.67
N ASN A 110 -12.30 -22.62 -17.37
CA ASN A 110 -11.54 -23.77 -17.87
C ASN A 110 -11.14 -24.76 -16.77
N ASP A 111 -11.76 -24.68 -15.58
CA ASP A 111 -11.48 -25.53 -14.42
C ASP A 111 -9.99 -25.53 -14.00
N ILE A 112 -9.30 -24.39 -14.18
CA ILE A 112 -7.92 -24.18 -13.77
C ILE A 112 -7.93 -23.50 -12.41
N SER A 113 -7.28 -24.09 -11.41
CA SER A 113 -7.16 -23.48 -10.09
C SER A 113 -6.27 -22.24 -10.15
N SER A 114 -6.77 -21.12 -9.63
CA SER A 114 -6.01 -19.90 -9.47
C SER A 114 -5.31 -19.86 -8.12
N SER A 115 -4.18 -19.17 -8.04
CA SER A 115 -3.47 -18.92 -6.78
C SER A 115 -3.33 -17.41 -6.57
N PRO A 116 -3.23 -16.93 -5.32
CA PRO A 116 -2.98 -15.51 -5.07
C PRO A 116 -1.73 -15.01 -5.79
N ASN A 117 -1.81 -13.79 -6.32
CA ASN A 117 -0.74 -13.18 -7.10
C ASN A 117 -0.51 -11.72 -6.71
N VAL A 118 0.70 -11.24 -6.98
CA VAL A 118 1.07 -9.82 -6.89
C VAL A 118 1.81 -9.41 -8.14
N GLN A 119 1.54 -8.20 -8.61
CA GLN A 119 2.24 -7.62 -9.74
C GLN A 119 2.19 -6.11 -9.69
N PHE A 120 3.13 -5.45 -10.36
CA PHE A 120 3.03 -4.01 -10.54
C PHE A 120 1.84 -3.65 -11.42
N GLY A 121 1.10 -2.64 -11.00
CA GLY A 121 0.14 -1.94 -11.86
C GLY A 121 0.86 -1.01 -12.85
N GLU A 122 0.07 -0.22 -13.55
CA GLU A 122 0.59 0.76 -14.51
C GLU A 122 1.52 1.77 -13.82
N GLU A 123 2.60 2.11 -14.52
CA GLU A 123 3.65 3.03 -14.04
C GLU A 123 4.29 2.67 -12.68
N LYS A 124 4.10 1.44 -12.18
CA LYS A 124 4.60 0.97 -10.86
C LYS A 124 4.17 1.84 -9.68
N GLN A 125 3.09 2.62 -9.81
CA GLN A 125 2.56 3.44 -8.70
C GLN A 125 1.82 2.59 -7.66
N PHE A 126 1.20 1.50 -8.11
CA PHE A 126 0.46 0.55 -7.30
C PHE A 126 0.96 -0.86 -7.53
N ILE A 127 0.74 -1.71 -6.53
CA ILE A 127 0.90 -3.16 -6.63
C ILE A 127 -0.51 -3.73 -6.60
N ILE A 128 -0.84 -4.52 -7.61
CA ILE A 128 -2.11 -5.22 -7.71
C ILE A 128 -1.94 -6.55 -6.98
N TYR A 129 -2.66 -6.72 -5.87
CA TYR A 129 -2.83 -8.01 -5.21
C TYR A 129 -4.13 -8.64 -5.68
N THR A 130 -4.07 -9.92 -6.05
CA THR A 130 -5.25 -10.73 -6.35
C THR A 130 -5.28 -12.05 -5.62
N ALA A 131 -6.48 -12.52 -5.26
CA ALA A 131 -6.68 -13.85 -4.69
C ALA A 131 -8.07 -14.40 -5.08
N PRO A 132 -8.18 -15.69 -5.45
CA PRO A 132 -9.47 -16.28 -5.75
C PRO A 132 -10.32 -16.37 -4.48
N VAL A 133 -11.62 -16.12 -4.61
CA VAL A 133 -12.60 -16.32 -3.54
C VAL A 133 -13.32 -17.62 -3.79
N VAL A 134 -13.27 -18.54 -2.82
CA VAL A 134 -13.89 -19.86 -2.92
C VAL A 134 -15.13 -19.92 -2.05
N PHE A 135 -16.23 -20.38 -2.63
CA PHE A 135 -17.48 -20.68 -1.93
C PHE A 135 -17.98 -22.06 -2.35
N ASP A 136 -18.34 -22.90 -1.38
CA ASP A 136 -18.81 -24.27 -1.59
C ASP A 136 -17.91 -25.12 -2.52
N GLY A 137 -16.59 -24.93 -2.39
CA GLY A 137 -15.58 -25.65 -3.19
C GLY A 137 -15.36 -25.12 -4.61
N SER A 138 -16.06 -24.07 -5.03
CA SER A 138 -15.88 -23.42 -6.34
C SER A 138 -15.33 -22.01 -6.20
N GLU A 139 -14.47 -21.58 -7.13
CA GLU A 139 -14.07 -20.17 -7.25
C GLU A 139 -15.26 -19.35 -7.76
N VAL A 140 -15.68 -18.32 -7.03
CA VAL A 140 -16.86 -17.50 -7.36
C VAL A 140 -16.51 -16.07 -7.78
N GLY A 141 -15.23 -15.72 -7.69
CA GLY A 141 -14.71 -14.42 -8.07
C GLY A 141 -13.29 -14.23 -7.56
N VAL A 142 -12.85 -12.98 -7.59
CA VAL A 142 -11.49 -12.60 -7.20
C VAL A 142 -11.53 -11.38 -6.29
N PHE A 143 -10.73 -11.40 -5.23
CA PHE A 143 -10.34 -10.15 -4.59
C PHE A 143 -9.29 -9.47 -5.44
N LEU A 144 -9.49 -8.20 -5.76
CA LEU A 144 -8.53 -7.37 -6.48
C LEU A 144 -8.35 -6.06 -5.73
N VAL A 145 -7.11 -5.80 -5.31
CA VAL A 145 -6.75 -4.62 -4.54
C VAL A 145 -5.53 -3.94 -5.14
N GLN A 146 -5.61 -2.62 -5.29
CA GLN A 146 -4.46 -1.79 -5.61
C GLN A 146 -3.86 -1.23 -4.32
N ILE A 147 -2.67 -1.70 -3.98
CA ILE A 147 -1.91 -1.25 -2.81
C ILE A 147 -0.94 -0.17 -3.28
N PRO A 148 -1.02 1.08 -2.78
CA PRO A 148 -0.06 2.11 -3.14
C PRO A 148 1.36 1.67 -2.81
N ARG A 149 2.29 1.81 -3.76
CA ARG A 149 3.70 1.43 -3.55
C ARG A 149 4.30 2.14 -2.34
N LYS A 150 3.93 3.42 -2.14
CA LYS A 150 4.36 4.22 -1.00
C LYS A 150 4.01 3.56 0.34
N ASP A 151 2.79 3.03 0.47
CA ASP A 151 2.33 2.42 1.72
C ASP A 151 3.17 1.18 2.05
N ILE A 152 3.58 0.43 1.03
CA ILE A 152 4.46 -0.74 1.19
C ILE A 152 5.87 -0.30 1.60
N VAL A 153 6.45 0.67 0.90
CA VAL A 153 7.82 1.18 1.19
C VAL A 153 7.91 1.73 2.60
N LEU A 154 6.87 2.43 3.08
CA LEU A 154 6.81 2.95 4.44
C LEU A 154 6.78 1.86 5.52
N THR A 155 6.48 0.61 5.18
CA THR A 155 6.58 -0.50 6.16
C THR A 155 8.01 -0.96 6.44
N PHE A 156 8.99 -0.52 5.64
CA PHE A 156 10.40 -0.80 5.84
C PHE A 156 11.12 0.30 6.62
N ALA A 157 10.54 1.50 6.69
CA ALA A 157 11.07 2.62 7.43
C ALA A 157 10.69 2.50 8.91
N ASP A 158 11.59 1.91 9.70
CA ASP A 158 11.51 1.91 11.18
C ASP A 158 11.66 3.31 11.79
#